data_AF-A0A7V4N4J7-F1
#
_entry.id   AF-A0A7V4N4J7-F1
#
_cell.length_a   1.000
_cell.length_b   1.000
_cell.length_c   1.000
_cell.angle_alpha   90.00
_cell.angle_beta   90.00
_cell.angle_gamma   90.00
#
_symmetry.space_group_name_H-M   'P 1'
#
loop_
_entity.id
_entity.type
_entity.pdbx_description
1 polymer ?
#
loop_
_entity_poly.entity_id
_entity_poly.type
_entity_poly.pdbx_seq_one_letter_code
_entity_poly.pdbx_strand_id
1 'polypeptide(L)'
;MTLHPVRRYCLNHSRRLFNRPSLLCGRDNMIAFIKRYPLVAFFAIAYATFFGGFALLMAFPGAIPEDLWFLFIWGTALGALFVVAVTEGWAGVKAWARRIVRWRVGLIWYAVALGLTPLMRLAAYGLNLALGAPAPPAEAWGGLAEAPAAFIFIFLTIGIGEELGFRGYALPKLMERYSPLVAALILGVLRVIWHVPLFLAGDSLWVILMVLFGDVIFAWVFVNTRGSVLLALLLHSMFNASGEIFFPLFDGAYAEQQTLLLAIVFAAVGTAIAVAAGPKLARRRAEPADAAPAARPLIAK
;
A
#
# COMPACT_ATOMS: atom_id res chain seq x y z
N MET A 1 -37.20 -8.99 -70.25
CA MET A 1 -36.83 -10.33 -69.74
C MET A 1 -36.17 -10.15 -68.38
N THR A 2 -36.83 -10.68 -67.33
CA THR A 2 -36.30 -11.30 -66.08
C THR A 2 -35.10 -10.66 -65.34
N LEU A 3 -34.98 -10.57 -64.00
CA LEU A 3 -35.81 -10.60 -62.78
C LEU A 3 -34.80 -10.76 -61.60
N HIS A 4 -34.69 -9.78 -60.69
CA HIS A 4 -34.42 -9.82 -59.22
C HIS A 4 -33.25 -10.62 -58.55
N PRO A 5 -32.96 -10.50 -57.23
CA PRO A 5 -33.15 -9.44 -56.18
C PRO A 5 -31.86 -9.24 -55.30
N VAL A 6 -31.68 -8.33 -54.32
CA VAL A 6 -32.31 -8.23 -52.98
C VAL A 6 -32.09 -6.83 -52.36
N ARG A 7 -33.11 -6.42 -51.60
CA ARG A 7 -33.51 -5.13 -51.05
C ARG A 7 -32.77 -4.63 -49.80
N ARG A 8 -32.69 -3.29 -49.71
CA ARG A 8 -32.72 -2.44 -48.49
C ARG A 8 -33.83 -2.82 -47.51
N TYR A 9 -33.73 -2.46 -46.23
CA TYR A 9 -34.65 -1.53 -45.54
C TYR A 9 -34.33 -1.41 -44.03
N CYS A 10 -33.96 -0.20 -43.61
CA CYS A 10 -34.29 0.34 -42.29
C CYS A 10 -35.74 0.83 -42.33
N LEU A 11 -36.58 0.42 -41.37
CA LEU A 11 -37.53 1.26 -40.60
C LEU A 11 -38.76 0.47 -40.07
N ASN A 12 -38.94 0.62 -38.75
CA ASN A 12 -40.19 0.77 -37.97
C ASN A 12 -41.18 -0.38 -37.71
N HIS A 13 -41.29 -0.73 -36.41
CA HIS A 13 -42.47 -0.61 -35.51
C HIS A 13 -42.34 -1.68 -34.38
N SER A 14 -42.73 -1.52 -33.13
CA SER A 14 -43.18 -0.42 -32.27
C SER A 14 -43.32 -1.00 -30.85
N ARG A 15 -43.27 -0.14 -29.81
CA ARG A 15 -43.55 -0.41 -28.38
C ARG A 15 -42.47 -1.14 -27.56
N ARG A 16 -41.56 -0.36 -26.99
CA ARG A 16 -41.17 -0.44 -25.56
C ARG A 16 -40.63 0.93 -25.14
N LEU A 17 -41.43 1.63 -24.35
CA LEU A 17 -41.01 2.79 -23.57
C LEU A 17 -39.87 2.34 -22.65
N PHE A 18 -38.65 2.78 -22.91
CA PHE A 18 -37.66 3.27 -21.94
C PHE A 18 -36.35 3.55 -22.70
N ASN A 19 -36.24 4.79 -23.15
CA ASN A 19 -35.11 5.34 -23.86
C ASN A 19 -33.98 5.63 -22.83
N ARG A 20 -32.96 4.76 -22.73
CA ARG A 20 -31.67 5.07 -22.06
C ARG A 20 -30.45 4.52 -22.84
N PRO A 21 -30.22 4.91 -24.11
CA PRO A 21 -29.01 4.48 -24.84
C PRO A 21 -27.72 5.18 -24.38
N SER A 22 -27.79 6.35 -23.73
CA SER A 22 -26.61 7.12 -23.31
C SER A 22 -25.82 6.49 -22.15
N LEU A 23 -26.50 5.88 -21.19
CA LEU A 23 -25.88 5.30 -20.00
C LEU A 23 -25.10 4.00 -20.30
N LEU A 24 -25.55 3.22 -21.29
CA LEU A 24 -24.87 1.97 -21.69
C LEU A 24 -23.55 2.27 -22.40
N CYS A 25 -23.53 3.24 -23.33
CA CYS A 25 -22.32 3.68 -24.01
C CYS A 25 -21.29 4.27 -23.02
N GLY A 26 -21.73 5.08 -22.05
CA GLY A 26 -20.87 5.62 -21.00
C GLY A 26 -20.28 4.54 -20.07
N ARG A 27 -21.07 3.53 -19.71
CA ARG A 27 -20.60 2.41 -18.87
C ARG A 27 -19.56 1.55 -19.58
N ASP A 28 -19.76 1.26 -20.86
CA ASP A 28 -18.83 0.46 -21.67
C ASP A 28 -17.51 1.20 -21.87
N ASN A 29 -17.56 2.53 -22.03
CA ASN A 29 -16.37 3.39 -22.10
C ASN A 29 -15.61 3.45 -20.77
N MET A 30 -16.31 3.54 -19.63
CA MET A 30 -15.69 3.54 -18.30
C MET A 30 -15.00 2.22 -17.98
N ILE A 31 -15.67 1.08 -18.24
CA ILE A 31 -15.07 -0.24 -18.04
C ILE A 31 -13.87 -0.43 -18.96
N ALA A 32 -13.96 0.02 -20.22
CA ALA A 32 -12.83 0.00 -21.15
C ALA A 32 -11.66 0.84 -20.65
N PHE A 33 -11.91 2.03 -20.07
CA PHE A 33 -10.88 2.87 -19.47
C PHE A 33 -10.20 2.17 -18.28
N ILE A 34 -10.96 1.62 -17.34
CA ILE A 34 -10.42 0.92 -16.16
C ILE A 34 -9.54 -0.27 -16.60
N LYS A 35 -9.98 -1.02 -17.61
CA LYS A 35 -9.17 -2.13 -18.17
C LYS A 35 -7.91 -1.66 -18.86
N ARG A 36 -7.93 -0.50 -19.50
CA ARG A 36 -6.77 0.08 -20.20
C ARG A 36 -5.78 0.73 -19.25
N TYR A 37 -6.24 1.40 -18.20
CA TYR A 37 -5.44 2.15 -17.23
C TYR A 37 -5.77 1.78 -15.77
N PRO A 38 -5.53 0.53 -15.37
CA PRO A 38 -6.01 0.00 -14.09
C PRO A 38 -5.34 0.67 -12.87
N LEU A 39 -4.04 0.97 -12.94
CA LEU A 39 -3.35 1.73 -11.88
C LEU A 39 -3.87 3.17 -11.74
N VAL A 40 -4.19 3.83 -12.86
CA VAL A 40 -4.74 5.20 -12.84
C VAL A 40 -6.12 5.19 -12.20
N ALA A 41 -6.97 4.24 -12.57
CA ALA A 41 -8.29 4.08 -11.97
C ALA A 41 -8.20 3.83 -10.44
N PHE A 42 -7.27 2.98 -10.01
CA PHE A 42 -7.01 2.72 -8.59
C PHE A 42 -6.64 3.99 -7.82
N PHE A 43 -5.63 4.74 -8.28
CA PHE A 43 -5.20 5.96 -7.60
C PHE A 43 -6.24 7.08 -7.68
N ALA A 44 -7.02 7.16 -8.76
CA ALA A 44 -8.13 8.10 -8.87
C ALA A 44 -9.21 7.82 -7.81
N ILE A 45 -9.60 6.55 -7.62
CA ILE A 45 -10.56 6.17 -6.56
C ILE A 45 -9.98 6.48 -5.19
N ALA A 46 -8.74 6.08 -4.94
CA ALA A 46 -8.06 6.37 -3.70
C ALA A 46 -8.08 7.88 -3.42
N TYR A 47 -7.46 8.71 -4.26
CA TYR A 47 -7.37 10.14 -4.01
C TYR A 47 -8.74 10.81 -3.90
N ALA A 48 -9.72 10.43 -4.73
CA ALA A 48 -11.07 10.98 -4.63
C ALA A 48 -11.71 10.73 -3.26
N THR A 49 -11.53 9.54 -2.68
CA THR A 49 -12.07 9.23 -1.36
C THR A 49 -11.34 9.96 -0.23
N PHE A 50 -10.00 9.97 -0.22
CA PHE A 50 -9.25 10.58 0.88
C PHE A 50 -9.25 12.10 0.83
N PHE A 51 -9.00 12.68 -0.35
CA PHE A 51 -8.99 14.13 -0.52
C PHE A 51 -10.41 14.68 -0.42
N GLY A 52 -11.40 13.97 -0.97
CA GLY A 52 -12.80 14.34 -0.84
C GLY A 52 -13.29 14.29 0.60
N GLY A 53 -12.89 13.25 1.34
CA GLY A 53 -13.17 13.14 2.77
C GLY A 53 -12.54 14.24 3.60
N PHE A 54 -11.26 14.54 3.36
CA PHE A 54 -10.57 15.66 4.00
C PHE A 54 -11.21 17.01 3.66
N ALA A 55 -11.52 17.27 2.39
CA ALA A 55 -12.19 18.49 1.97
C ALA A 55 -13.57 18.63 2.63
N LEU A 56 -14.29 17.53 2.82
CA LEU A 56 -15.57 17.51 3.51
C LEU A 56 -15.42 17.86 5.00
N LEU A 57 -14.41 17.31 5.68
CA LEU A 57 -14.09 17.66 7.07
C LEU A 57 -13.76 19.16 7.21
N MET A 58 -12.94 19.70 6.30
CA MET A 58 -12.56 21.11 6.29
C MET A 58 -13.72 22.05 5.95
N ALA A 59 -14.64 21.63 5.08
CA ALA A 59 -15.80 22.43 4.69
C ALA A 59 -16.88 22.48 5.77
N PHE A 60 -16.97 21.46 6.64
CA PHE A 60 -18.00 21.34 7.66
C PHE A 60 -17.42 21.00 9.04
N PRO A 61 -16.60 21.88 9.63
CA PRO A 61 -15.97 21.63 10.92
C PRO A 61 -17.03 21.39 12.01
N GLY A 62 -16.85 20.33 12.80
CA GLY A 62 -17.77 19.92 13.87
C GLY A 62 -19.07 19.23 13.42
N ALA A 63 -19.37 19.19 12.11
CA ALA A 63 -20.55 18.48 11.60
C ALA A 63 -20.30 16.98 11.39
N ILE A 64 -19.04 16.61 11.13
CA ILE A 64 -18.58 15.23 10.98
C ILE A 64 -17.62 14.97 12.14
N PRO A 65 -17.84 13.92 12.95
CA PRO A 65 -16.89 13.55 14.00
C PRO A 65 -15.51 13.36 13.38
N GLU A 66 -14.51 14.05 13.92
CA GLU A 66 -13.14 14.07 13.37
C GLU A 66 -12.62 12.65 13.24
N ASP A 67 -12.92 11.78 14.19
CA ASP A 67 -12.58 10.35 14.19
C ASP A 67 -13.02 9.62 12.92
N LEU A 68 -14.07 10.04 12.21
CA LEU A 68 -14.51 9.35 10.99
C LEU A 68 -13.51 9.51 9.82
N TRP A 69 -12.47 10.31 9.96
CA TRP A 69 -11.43 10.48 8.94
C TRP A 69 -10.79 9.14 8.50
N PHE A 70 -10.66 8.16 9.40
CA PHE A 70 -10.10 6.85 9.06
C PHE A 70 -10.96 6.08 8.05
N LEU A 71 -12.25 6.42 7.90
CA LEU A 71 -13.12 5.79 6.90
C LEU A 71 -12.68 6.10 5.48
N PHE A 72 -12.11 7.29 5.25
CA PHE A 72 -11.66 7.70 3.93
C PHE A 72 -10.39 6.97 3.48
N ILE A 73 -9.61 6.43 4.44
CA ILE A 73 -8.42 5.60 4.16
C ILE A 73 -8.82 4.32 3.42
N TRP A 74 -10.02 3.78 3.66
CA TRP A 74 -10.49 2.54 3.02
C TRP A 74 -10.65 2.64 1.50
N GLY A 75 -10.58 3.84 0.94
CA GLY A 75 -10.55 4.09 -0.49
C GLY A 75 -9.50 3.29 -1.25
N THR A 76 -8.32 3.05 -0.65
CA THR A 76 -7.27 2.21 -1.24
C THR A 76 -7.67 0.75 -1.26
N ALA A 77 -8.12 0.17 -0.14
CA ALA A 77 -8.55 -1.23 -0.10
C ALA A 77 -9.75 -1.51 -1.01
N LEU A 78 -10.78 -0.66 -0.93
CA LEU A 78 -12.01 -0.79 -1.73
C LEU A 78 -11.76 -0.49 -3.20
N GLY A 79 -10.93 0.50 -3.51
CA GLY A 79 -10.51 0.82 -4.87
C GLY A 79 -9.74 -0.34 -5.52
N ALA A 80 -8.82 -0.97 -4.79
CA ALA A 80 -8.13 -2.17 -5.26
C ALA A 80 -9.10 -3.33 -5.52
N LEU A 81 -9.99 -3.62 -4.56
CA LEU A 81 -11.00 -4.66 -4.72
C LEU A 81 -11.87 -4.43 -5.96
N PHE A 82 -12.36 -3.20 -6.14
CA PHE A 82 -13.18 -2.81 -7.28
C PHE A 82 -12.43 -2.98 -8.60
N VAL A 83 -11.22 -2.42 -8.71
CA VAL A 83 -10.44 -2.49 -9.95
C VAL A 83 -10.05 -3.93 -10.28
N VAL A 84 -9.63 -4.73 -9.29
CA VAL A 84 -9.35 -6.17 -9.49
C VAL A 84 -10.60 -6.91 -9.96
N ALA A 85 -11.76 -6.68 -9.35
CA ALA A 85 -13.00 -7.33 -9.75
C ALA A 85 -13.41 -7.00 -11.19
N VAL A 86 -13.24 -5.75 -11.63
CA VAL A 86 -13.58 -5.30 -12.98
C VAL A 86 -12.58 -5.80 -14.04
N THR A 87 -11.30 -5.86 -13.69
CA THR A 87 -10.22 -6.16 -14.66
C THR A 87 -9.86 -7.63 -14.74
N GLU A 88 -9.86 -8.34 -13.60
CA GLU A 88 -9.40 -9.72 -13.46
C GLU A 88 -10.51 -10.69 -13.00
N GLY A 89 -11.71 -10.17 -12.70
CA GLY A 89 -12.84 -10.96 -12.25
C GLY A 89 -12.59 -11.67 -10.92
N TRP A 90 -13.42 -12.69 -10.64
CA TRP A 90 -13.36 -13.43 -9.37
C TRP A 90 -12.03 -14.19 -9.17
N ALA A 91 -11.41 -14.65 -10.26
CA ALA A 91 -10.10 -15.31 -10.20
C ALA A 91 -9.01 -14.34 -9.70
N GLY A 92 -9.03 -13.09 -10.18
CA GLY A 92 -8.15 -12.03 -9.71
C GLY A 92 -8.38 -11.70 -8.24
N VAL A 93 -9.64 -11.54 -7.81
CA VAL A 93 -9.99 -11.27 -6.41
C VAL A 93 -9.48 -12.39 -5.48
N LYS A 94 -9.66 -13.66 -5.87
CA LYS A 94 -9.08 -14.81 -5.14
C LYS A 94 -7.55 -14.76 -5.09
N ALA A 95 -6.89 -14.37 -6.18
CA ALA A 95 -5.43 -14.24 -6.21
C ALA A 95 -4.95 -13.10 -5.30
N TRP A 96 -5.64 -11.97 -5.30
CA TRP A 96 -5.40 -10.82 -4.42
C TRP A 96 -5.59 -11.20 -2.94
N ALA A 97 -6.72 -11.80 -2.59
CA ALA A 97 -7.01 -12.25 -1.21
C ALA A 97 -5.99 -13.26 -0.68
N ARG A 98 -5.50 -14.18 -1.53
CA ARG A 98 -4.43 -15.14 -1.14
C ARG A 98 -3.11 -14.47 -0.74
N ARG A 99 -2.83 -13.24 -1.20
CA ARG A 99 -1.64 -12.49 -0.77
C ARG A 99 -1.84 -11.85 0.60
N ILE A 100 -3.08 -11.47 0.91
CA ILE A 100 -3.49 -10.92 2.22
C ILE A 100 -3.29 -11.96 3.32
N VAL A 101 -3.73 -13.20 3.10
CA VAL A 101 -3.63 -14.28 4.11
C VAL A 101 -2.34 -15.10 4.02
N ARG A 102 -1.28 -14.59 3.37
CA ARG A 102 -0.02 -15.32 3.20
C ARG A 102 0.84 -15.28 4.46
N TRP A 103 0.59 -16.19 5.39
CA TRP A 103 1.29 -16.27 6.67
C TRP A 103 2.47 -17.27 6.69
N ARG A 104 2.53 -18.22 5.75
CA ARG A 104 3.62 -19.21 5.70
C ARG A 104 4.92 -18.62 5.12
N VAL A 105 5.62 -17.84 5.95
CA VAL A 105 6.91 -17.20 5.68
C VAL A 105 7.91 -17.53 6.78
N GLY A 106 9.22 -17.31 6.55
CA GLY A 106 10.23 -17.58 7.57
C GLY A 106 10.08 -16.69 8.80
N LEU A 107 10.31 -17.22 10.01
CA LEU A 107 10.13 -16.51 11.29
C LEU A 107 10.95 -15.22 11.39
N ILE A 108 12.12 -15.16 10.75
CA ILE A 108 12.93 -13.94 10.66
C ILE A 108 12.13 -12.75 10.11
N TRP A 109 11.19 -12.99 9.19
CA TRP A 109 10.38 -11.91 8.61
C TRP A 109 9.31 -11.39 9.56
N TYR A 110 8.83 -12.20 10.49
CA TYR A 110 7.97 -11.73 11.57
C TYR A 110 8.77 -10.87 12.55
N ALA A 111 9.99 -11.29 12.91
CA ALA A 111 10.89 -10.48 13.73
C ALA A 111 11.24 -9.15 13.05
N VAL A 112 11.49 -9.15 11.73
CA VAL A 112 11.69 -7.92 10.95
C VAL A 112 10.43 -7.06 10.96
N ALA A 113 9.26 -7.62 10.67
CA ALA A 113 8.01 -6.86 10.61
C ALA A 113 7.63 -6.23 11.96
N LEU A 114 7.85 -6.94 13.08
CA LEU A 114 7.49 -6.47 14.42
C LEU A 114 8.61 -5.70 15.12
N GLY A 115 9.86 -5.84 14.69
CA GLY A 115 11.03 -5.27 15.38
C GLY A 115 11.68 -4.10 14.67
N LEU A 116 11.66 -4.05 13.33
CA LEU A 116 12.43 -3.07 12.57
C LEU A 116 12.00 -1.63 12.88
N THR A 117 10.70 -1.35 12.82
CA THR A 117 10.19 0.02 12.98
C THR A 117 10.28 0.56 14.43
N PRO A 118 10.02 -0.23 15.50
CA PRO A 118 10.33 0.21 16.86
C PRO A 118 11.81 0.47 17.09
N LEU A 119 12.71 -0.36 16.54
CA LEU A 119 14.16 -0.15 16.66
C LEU A 119 14.62 1.13 15.97
N MET A 120 14.04 1.45 14.80
CA MET A 120 14.31 2.72 14.11
C MET A 120 13.84 3.92 14.92
N ARG A 121 12.68 3.84 15.58
CA ARG A 121 12.20 4.90 16.48
C ARG A 121 13.09 5.06 17.71
N LEU A 122 13.52 3.94 18.30
CA LEU A 122 14.43 3.95 19.44
C LEU A 122 15.78 4.57 19.06
N ALA A 123 16.30 4.30 17.86
CA ALA A 123 17.51 4.92 17.36
C ALA A 123 17.34 6.44 17.20
N ALA A 124 16.24 6.90 16.59
CA ALA A 124 15.94 8.33 16.48
C ALA A 124 15.78 9.01 17.85
N TYR A 125 15.10 8.36 18.79
CA TYR A 125 14.96 8.81 20.19
C TYR A 125 16.32 8.99 20.87
N GLY A 126 17.21 7.99 20.76
CA GLY A 126 18.55 8.06 21.33
C GLY A 126 19.39 9.18 20.70
N LEU A 127 19.28 9.39 19.39
CA LEU A 127 19.93 10.50 18.71
C LEU A 127 19.39 11.85 19.19
N ASN A 128 18.08 11.96 19.44
CA ASN A 128 17.47 13.20 19.89
C ASN A 128 17.98 13.61 21.28
N LEU A 129 18.07 12.66 22.20
CA LEU A 129 18.70 12.87 23.51
C LEU A 129 20.18 13.26 23.39
N ALA A 130 20.93 12.56 22.53
CA ALA A 130 22.35 12.85 22.32
C ALA A 130 22.60 14.25 21.73
N LEU A 131 21.61 14.81 21.03
CA LEU A 131 21.63 16.14 20.46
C LEU A 131 20.99 17.21 21.35
N GLY A 132 20.73 16.89 22.63
CA GLY A 132 20.34 17.86 23.66
C GLY A 132 18.86 17.87 24.02
N ALA A 133 18.03 16.98 23.47
CA ALA A 133 16.65 16.85 23.93
C ALA A 133 16.61 16.38 25.40
N PRO A 134 15.75 16.97 26.25
CA PRO A 134 15.61 16.53 27.63
C PRO A 134 15.06 15.10 27.69
N ALA A 135 15.49 14.34 28.69
CA ALA A 135 14.93 13.02 28.94
C ALA A 135 13.43 13.15 29.32
N PRO A 136 12.52 12.41 28.66
CA PRO A 136 11.10 12.47 29.00
C PRO A 136 10.87 11.98 30.44
N PRO A 137 9.93 12.60 31.16
CA PRO A 137 9.55 12.14 32.50
C PRO A 137 8.83 10.79 32.42
N ALA A 138 8.73 10.06 33.53
CA ALA A 138 8.18 8.71 33.56
C ALA A 138 6.72 8.64 33.06
N GLU A 139 5.96 9.70 33.31
CA GLU A 139 4.54 9.85 32.94
C GLU A 139 4.35 9.93 31.41
N ALA A 140 5.36 10.39 30.67
CA ALA A 140 5.32 10.46 29.21
C ALA A 140 5.29 9.07 28.54
N TRP A 141 5.63 8.01 29.29
CA TRP A 141 5.67 6.63 28.79
C TRP A 141 4.34 5.88 28.90
N GLY A 142 3.23 6.58 29.18
CA GLY A 142 1.88 5.99 29.28
C GLY A 142 1.47 5.17 28.03
N GLY A 143 1.93 5.57 26.84
CA GLY A 143 1.66 4.88 25.59
C GLY A 143 2.13 3.41 25.54
N LEU A 144 3.05 2.99 26.44
CA LEU A 144 3.45 1.58 26.56
C LEU A 144 2.28 0.66 26.95
N ALA A 145 1.37 1.14 27.81
CA ALA A 145 0.21 0.36 28.24
C ALA A 145 -0.84 0.25 27.12
N GLU A 146 -0.92 1.27 26.26
CA GLU A 146 -1.90 1.38 25.18
C GLU A 146 -1.41 0.72 23.87
N ALA A 147 -0.10 0.56 23.70
CA ALA A 147 0.51 0.05 22.48
C ALA A 147 -0.09 -1.27 21.96
N PRO A 148 -0.44 -2.27 22.80
CA PRO A 148 -1.10 -3.49 22.30
C PRO A 148 -2.49 -3.22 21.70
N ALA A 149 -3.28 -2.36 22.34
CA ALA A 149 -4.61 -2.00 21.85
C ALA A 149 -4.52 -1.14 20.59
N ALA A 150 -3.61 -0.16 20.58
CA ALA A 150 -3.31 0.67 19.41
C ALA A 150 -2.87 -0.20 18.22
N PHE A 151 -1.97 -1.17 18.44
CA PHE A 151 -1.54 -2.11 17.41
C PHE A 151 -2.72 -2.85 16.78
N ILE A 152 -3.62 -3.41 17.60
CA ILE A 152 -4.79 -4.13 17.10
C ILE A 152 -5.72 -3.19 16.31
N PHE A 153 -6.01 -2.01 16.87
CA PHE A 153 -6.86 -1.02 16.22
C PHE A 153 -6.29 -0.61 14.86
N ILE A 154 -5.04 -0.17 14.84
CA ILE A 154 -4.33 0.26 13.62
C ILE A 154 -4.26 -0.89 12.62
N PHE A 155 -4.00 -2.11 13.06
CA PHE A 155 -4.00 -3.28 12.17
C PHE A 155 -5.35 -3.45 11.48
N LEU A 156 -6.45 -3.35 12.22
CA LEU A 156 -7.79 -3.55 11.69
C LEU A 156 -8.33 -2.38 10.88
N THR A 157 -7.79 -1.17 11.07
CA THR A 157 -8.24 0.06 10.41
C THR A 157 -7.25 0.54 9.36
N ILE A 158 -6.20 1.25 9.78
CA ILE A 158 -5.25 1.96 8.90
C ILE A 158 -4.42 0.96 8.09
N GLY A 159 -3.88 -0.07 8.75
CA GLY A 159 -3.07 -1.09 8.11
C GLY A 159 -3.86 -1.76 6.99
N ILE A 160 -5.02 -2.35 7.31
CA ILE A 160 -5.88 -2.98 6.29
C ILE A 160 -6.33 -1.98 5.23
N GLY A 161 -6.77 -0.79 5.63
CA GLY A 161 -7.22 0.26 4.73
C GLY A 161 -6.20 0.58 3.63
N GLU A 162 -4.94 0.77 4.01
CA GLU A 162 -3.85 1.15 3.09
C GLU A 162 -3.22 -0.04 2.37
N GLU A 163 -2.73 -1.04 3.11
CA GLU A 163 -1.80 -2.04 2.57
C GLU A 163 -2.45 -3.01 1.59
N LEU A 164 -3.77 -3.24 1.72
CA LEU A 164 -4.54 -4.01 0.74
C LEU A 164 -4.51 -3.36 -0.66
N GLY A 165 -4.51 -2.02 -0.69
CA GLY A 165 -4.35 -1.26 -1.92
C GLY A 165 -2.89 -1.16 -2.34
N PHE A 166 -2.01 -0.66 -1.48
CA PHE A 166 -0.63 -0.37 -1.85
C PHE A 166 0.19 -1.64 -2.11
N ARG A 167 0.25 -2.58 -1.16
CA ARG A 167 1.05 -3.81 -1.29
C ARG A 167 0.24 -4.95 -1.89
N GLY A 168 -1.08 -4.97 -1.68
CA GLY A 168 -1.96 -5.97 -2.28
C GLY A 168 -2.17 -5.77 -3.78
N TYR A 169 -2.16 -4.52 -4.26
CA TYR A 169 -2.51 -4.22 -5.65
C TYR A 169 -1.47 -3.36 -6.39
N ALA A 170 -1.17 -2.15 -5.91
CA ALA A 170 -0.37 -1.18 -6.66
C ALA A 170 1.08 -1.62 -6.87
N LEU A 171 1.76 -2.07 -5.81
CA LEU A 171 3.15 -2.52 -5.87
C LEU A 171 3.33 -3.72 -6.82
N PRO A 172 2.55 -4.83 -6.72
CA PRO A 172 2.62 -5.92 -7.69
C PRO A 172 2.42 -5.48 -9.15
N LYS A 173 1.47 -4.57 -9.39
CA LYS A 173 1.18 -4.05 -10.73
C LYS A 173 2.33 -3.20 -11.29
N LEU A 174 2.98 -2.39 -10.46
CA LEU A 174 4.18 -1.65 -10.84
C LEU A 174 5.36 -2.60 -11.14
N MET A 175 5.49 -3.67 -10.35
CA MET A 175 6.52 -4.70 -10.54
C MET A 175 6.33 -5.55 -11.81
N GLU A 176 5.19 -5.50 -12.49
CA GLU A 176 5.01 -6.12 -13.81
C GLU A 176 5.86 -5.43 -14.90
N ARG A 177 6.24 -4.16 -14.68
CA ARG A 177 6.98 -3.33 -15.66
C ARG A 177 8.31 -2.81 -15.16
N TYR A 178 8.45 -2.66 -13.85
CA TYR A 178 9.62 -2.06 -13.21
C TYR A 178 10.32 -3.04 -12.27
N SER A 179 11.60 -2.81 -11.99
CA SER A 179 12.28 -3.52 -10.91
C SER A 179 11.63 -3.22 -9.56
N PRO A 180 11.68 -4.12 -8.57
CA PRO A 180 11.16 -3.87 -7.22
C PRO A 180 11.57 -2.53 -6.60
N LEU A 181 12.82 -2.12 -6.76
CA LEU A 181 13.29 -0.83 -6.27
C LEU A 181 12.60 0.34 -6.99
N VAL A 182 12.53 0.30 -8.33
CA VAL A 182 11.87 1.36 -9.10
C VAL A 182 10.37 1.39 -8.84
N ALA A 183 9.72 0.23 -8.72
CA ALA A 183 8.31 0.11 -8.34
C ALA A 183 8.04 0.71 -6.96
N ALA A 184 8.94 0.46 -5.98
CA ALA A 184 8.87 1.04 -4.65
C ALA A 184 8.99 2.57 -4.67
N LEU A 185 9.95 3.11 -5.43
CA LEU A 185 10.13 4.56 -5.54
C LEU A 185 8.93 5.26 -6.22
N ILE A 186 8.40 4.67 -7.30
CA ILE A 186 7.18 5.17 -7.95
C ILE A 186 6.01 5.14 -6.96
N LEU A 187 5.82 4.03 -6.25
CA LEU A 187 4.76 3.92 -5.25
C LEU A 187 4.96 4.92 -4.11
N GLY A 188 6.20 5.11 -3.64
CA GLY A 188 6.55 6.08 -2.62
C GLY A 188 6.15 7.50 -3.01
N VAL A 189 6.43 7.93 -4.25
CA VAL A 189 5.99 9.25 -4.76
C VAL A 189 4.46 9.35 -4.77
N LEU A 190 3.76 8.32 -5.24
CA LEU A 190 2.30 8.30 -5.26
C LEU A 190 1.71 8.29 -3.83
N ARG A 191 2.41 7.68 -2.87
CA ARG A 191 2.05 7.73 -1.45
C ARG A 191 2.39 9.07 -0.82
N VAL A 192 3.47 9.77 -1.19
CA VAL A 192 3.70 11.15 -0.74
C VAL A 192 2.53 12.04 -1.16
N ILE A 193 2.04 11.90 -2.40
CA ILE A 193 0.84 12.62 -2.86
C ILE A 193 -0.39 12.22 -2.02
N TRP A 194 -0.55 10.92 -1.71
CA TRP A 194 -1.63 10.45 -0.83
C TRP A 194 -1.66 11.18 0.53
N HIS A 195 -0.50 11.53 1.09
CA HIS A 195 -0.40 12.18 2.41
C HIS A 195 -0.56 13.70 2.37
N VAL A 196 -0.73 14.33 1.20
CA VAL A 196 -0.88 15.80 1.08
C VAL A 196 -1.94 16.38 2.02
N PRO A 197 -3.14 15.79 2.20
CA PRO A 197 -4.11 16.27 3.18
C PRO A 197 -3.55 16.40 4.60
N LEU A 198 -2.69 15.47 5.03
CA LEU A 198 -2.07 15.49 6.36
C LEU A 198 -1.03 16.60 6.47
N PHE A 199 -0.23 16.84 5.42
CA PHE A 199 0.70 17.98 5.41
C PHE A 199 -0.03 19.32 5.48
N LEU A 200 -1.20 19.43 4.84
CA LEU A 200 -2.06 20.61 4.96
C LEU A 200 -2.68 20.75 6.35
N ALA A 201 -2.82 19.65 7.09
CA ALA A 201 -3.28 19.63 8.48
C ALA A 201 -2.16 19.92 9.50
N GLY A 202 -0.90 20.08 9.05
CA GLY A 202 0.23 20.46 9.89
C GLY A 202 1.25 19.34 10.15
N ASP A 203 1.09 18.16 9.55
CA ASP A 203 2.11 17.10 9.65
C ASP A 203 3.45 17.58 9.08
N SER A 204 4.53 17.17 9.76
CA SER A 204 5.90 17.52 9.39
C SER A 204 6.25 17.05 7.97
N LEU A 205 6.89 17.91 7.18
CA LEU A 205 7.30 17.58 5.82
C LEU A 205 8.43 16.54 5.77
N TRP A 206 9.13 16.27 6.89
CA TRP A 206 10.12 15.19 6.97
C TRP A 206 9.52 13.81 6.74
N VAL A 207 8.20 13.66 6.94
CA VAL A 207 7.43 12.46 6.60
C VAL A 207 7.56 12.11 5.12
N ILE A 208 7.81 13.07 4.23
CA ILE A 208 8.06 12.80 2.80
C ILE A 208 9.22 11.81 2.62
N LEU A 209 10.34 12.03 3.33
CA LEU A 209 11.49 11.14 3.27
C LEU A 209 11.15 9.79 3.91
N MET A 210 10.41 9.79 5.03
CA MET A 210 9.98 8.56 5.68
C MET A 210 9.12 7.69 4.75
N VAL A 211 8.21 8.29 3.98
CA VAL A 211 7.36 7.57 3.02
C VAL A 211 8.20 7.03 1.87
N LEU A 212 9.05 7.85 1.24
CA LEU A 212 9.87 7.41 0.10
C LEU A 212 10.80 6.24 0.44
N PHE A 213 11.55 6.35 1.54
CA PHE A 213 12.47 5.30 1.95
C PHE A 213 11.74 4.15 2.66
N GLY A 214 10.64 4.43 3.34
CA GLY A 214 9.74 3.42 3.90
C GLY A 214 9.19 2.50 2.81
N ASP A 215 8.78 3.04 1.67
CA ASP A 215 8.31 2.21 0.55
C ASP A 215 9.37 1.25 0.01
N VAL A 216 10.66 1.63 0.05
CA VAL A 216 11.78 0.72 -0.26
C VAL A 216 11.87 -0.42 0.78
N ILE A 217 11.76 -0.11 2.08
CA ILE A 217 11.77 -1.11 3.16
C ILE A 217 10.60 -2.07 3.01
N PHE A 218 9.40 -1.55 2.77
CA PHE A 218 8.20 -2.36 2.58
C PHE A 218 8.30 -3.24 1.33
N ALA A 219 8.82 -2.72 0.22
CA ALA A 219 9.04 -3.53 -0.98
C ALA A 219 10.06 -4.65 -0.74
N TRP A 220 11.12 -4.39 0.04
CA TRP A 220 12.07 -5.42 0.45
C TRP A 220 11.44 -6.53 1.30
N VAL A 221 10.65 -6.18 2.31
CA VAL A 221 9.88 -7.18 3.09
C VAL A 221 8.91 -7.93 2.18
N PHE A 222 8.18 -7.23 1.32
CA PHE A 222 7.20 -7.82 0.41
C PHE A 222 7.83 -8.83 -0.55
N VAL A 223 8.93 -8.48 -1.22
CA VAL A 223 9.64 -9.39 -2.13
C VAL A 223 10.14 -10.64 -1.40
N ASN A 224 10.73 -10.47 -0.22
CA ASN A 224 11.32 -11.57 0.53
C ASN A 224 10.29 -12.51 1.18
N THR A 225 9.10 -12.00 1.45
CA THR A 225 7.97 -12.76 2.02
C THR A 225 7.08 -13.36 0.94
N ARG A 226 7.57 -13.44 -0.31
CA ARG A 226 6.84 -13.98 -1.47
C ARG A 226 5.57 -13.18 -1.77
N GLY A 227 5.60 -11.87 -1.58
CA GLY A 227 4.46 -10.97 -1.76
C GLY A 227 3.40 -11.12 -0.68
N SER A 228 3.80 -11.28 0.58
CA SER A 228 2.85 -11.30 1.69
C SER A 228 2.43 -9.89 2.06
N VAL A 229 1.14 -9.60 1.91
CA VAL A 229 0.55 -8.34 2.40
C VAL A 229 0.40 -8.38 3.91
N LEU A 230 0.22 -9.55 4.53
CA LEU A 230 0.19 -9.70 5.98
C LEU A 230 1.45 -9.14 6.66
N LEU A 231 2.63 -9.40 6.09
CA LEU A 231 3.88 -8.93 6.70
C LEU A 231 4.07 -7.42 6.51
N ALA A 232 3.56 -6.86 5.40
CA ALA A 232 3.47 -5.40 5.24
C ALA A 232 2.48 -4.78 6.23
N LEU A 233 1.33 -5.42 6.48
CA LEU A 233 0.36 -5.01 7.50
C LEU A 233 1.00 -4.97 8.89
N LEU A 234 1.67 -6.05 9.29
CA LEU A 234 2.34 -6.10 10.60
C LEU A 234 3.41 -5.01 10.75
N LEU A 235 4.21 -4.78 9.70
CA LEU A 235 5.23 -3.72 9.67
C LEU A 235 4.61 -2.32 9.80
N HIS A 236 3.54 -2.04 9.06
CA HIS A 236 2.80 -0.78 9.14
C HIS A 236 2.19 -0.60 10.52
N SER A 237 1.43 -1.59 11.00
CA SER A 237 0.77 -1.51 12.30
C SER A 237 1.76 -1.30 13.43
N MET A 238 2.91 -1.96 13.37
CA MET A 238 3.96 -1.76 14.36
C MET A 238 4.60 -0.37 14.26
N PHE A 239 4.78 0.18 13.05
CA PHE A 239 5.29 1.54 12.87
C PHE A 239 4.39 2.59 13.50
N ASN A 240 3.07 2.48 13.31
CA ASN A 240 2.13 3.45 13.88
C ASN A 240 1.92 3.20 15.37
N ALA A 241 1.78 1.95 15.82
CA ALA A 241 1.58 1.63 17.23
C ALA A 241 2.78 2.03 18.10
N SER A 242 4.01 1.87 17.57
CA SER A 242 5.19 2.43 18.24
C SER A 242 5.18 3.97 18.21
N GLY A 243 4.53 4.60 17.23
CA GLY A 243 4.30 6.05 17.23
C GLY A 243 3.58 6.54 18.48
N GLU A 244 2.53 5.84 18.91
CA GLU A 244 1.79 6.18 20.15
C GLU A 244 2.68 6.20 21.41
N ILE A 245 3.78 5.43 21.41
CA ILE A 245 4.76 5.45 22.51
C ILE A 245 5.70 6.63 22.39
N PHE A 246 6.20 6.93 21.19
CA PHE A 246 7.30 7.86 20.98
C PHE A 246 6.88 9.30 20.67
N PHE A 247 5.70 9.53 20.08
CA PHE A 247 5.23 10.86 19.72
C PHE A 247 5.00 11.77 20.94
N PRO A 248 4.44 11.30 22.07
CA PRO A 248 4.22 12.15 23.24
C PRO A 248 5.51 12.49 24.02
N LEU A 249 6.65 11.88 23.68
CA LEU A 249 7.89 12.00 24.46
C LEU A 249 8.58 13.36 24.31
N PHE A 250 8.31 14.07 23.21
CA PHE A 250 8.92 15.36 22.92
C PHE A 250 7.86 16.33 22.40
N ASP A 251 8.07 17.62 22.64
CA ASP A 251 7.23 18.72 22.17
C ASP A 251 8.04 19.78 21.42
N GLY A 252 7.33 20.72 20.79
CA GLY A 252 7.91 21.87 20.10
C GLY A 252 9.07 21.51 19.14
N ALA A 253 10.21 22.17 19.32
CA ALA A 253 11.39 21.97 18.48
C ALA A 253 11.97 20.55 18.59
N TYR A 254 11.87 19.90 19.76
CA TYR A 254 12.39 18.55 19.96
C TYR A 254 11.50 17.48 19.31
N ALA A 255 10.19 17.72 19.18
CA ALA A 255 9.29 16.86 18.40
C ALA A 255 9.59 16.92 16.89
N GLU A 256 9.83 18.13 16.38
CA GLU A 256 10.22 18.31 14.97
C GLU A 256 11.61 17.70 14.71
N GLN A 257 12.56 17.91 15.62
CA GLN A 257 13.88 17.26 15.57
C GLN A 257 13.78 15.73 15.62
N GLN A 258 12.92 15.16 16.47
CA GLN A 258 12.65 13.72 16.51
C GLN A 258 12.16 13.20 15.16
N THR A 259 11.26 13.94 14.51
CA THR A 259 10.69 13.54 13.21
C THR A 259 11.74 13.60 12.10
N LEU A 260 12.58 14.65 12.09
CA LEU A 260 13.73 14.75 11.19
C LEU A 260 14.72 13.59 11.41
N LEU A 261 15.10 13.30 12.65
CA LEU A 261 16.02 12.21 12.96
C LEU A 261 15.46 10.86 12.55
N LEU A 262 14.17 10.64 12.76
CA LEU A 262 13.50 9.43 12.28
C LEU A 262 13.52 9.35 10.76
N ALA A 263 13.27 10.46 10.05
CA ALA A 263 13.38 10.54 8.60
C ALA A 263 14.80 10.19 8.10
N ILE A 264 15.84 10.67 8.79
CA ILE A 264 17.24 10.32 8.51
C ILE A 264 17.49 8.83 8.73
N VAL A 265 16.96 8.23 9.81
CA VAL A 265 17.07 6.80 10.07
C VAL A 265 16.37 5.99 8.97
N PHE A 266 15.17 6.39 8.53
CA PHE A 266 14.49 5.78 7.38
C PHE A 266 15.32 5.88 6.11
N ALA A 267 15.89 7.06 5.83
CA ALA A 267 16.76 7.27 4.68
C ALA A 267 18.00 6.37 4.71
N ALA A 268 18.66 6.27 5.86
CA ALA A 268 19.83 5.42 6.05
C ALA A 268 19.49 3.93 5.85
N VAL A 269 18.44 3.43 6.50
CA VAL A 269 18.01 2.02 6.40
C VAL A 269 17.53 1.68 5.00
N GLY A 270 16.68 2.52 4.40
CA GLY A 270 16.17 2.32 3.04
C GLY A 270 17.29 2.34 2.00
N THR A 271 18.25 3.26 2.12
CA THR A 271 19.42 3.32 1.24
C THR A 271 20.32 2.11 1.43
N ALA A 272 20.61 1.72 2.67
CA ALA A 272 21.40 0.52 2.96
C ALA A 272 20.78 -0.74 2.35
N ILE A 273 19.45 -0.89 2.47
CA ILE A 273 18.71 -1.99 1.82
C ILE A 273 18.80 -1.90 0.30
N ALA A 274 18.57 -0.73 -0.30
CA ALA A 274 18.63 -0.56 -1.75
C ALA A 274 20.02 -0.91 -2.31
N VAL A 275 21.09 -0.51 -1.62
CA VAL A 275 22.48 -0.79 -1.99
C VAL A 275 22.80 -2.28 -1.79
N ALA A 276 22.48 -2.85 -0.63
CA ALA A 276 22.84 -4.23 -0.29
C ALA A 276 22.01 -5.28 -1.04
N ALA A 277 20.71 -5.05 -1.22
CA ALA A 277 19.79 -5.97 -1.89
C ALA A 277 19.65 -5.69 -3.40
N GLY A 278 20.13 -4.55 -3.86
CA GLY A 278 20.09 -4.16 -5.27
C GLY A 278 18.68 -3.95 -5.83
N PRO A 279 18.54 -3.77 -7.14
CA PRO A 279 17.28 -3.36 -7.78
C PRO A 279 16.15 -4.38 -7.66
N LYS A 280 16.45 -5.64 -7.29
CA LYS A 280 15.47 -6.73 -7.10
C LYS A 280 14.95 -6.87 -5.66
N LEU A 281 15.47 -6.11 -4.70
CA LEU A 281 15.10 -6.07 -3.28
C LEU A 281 14.92 -7.42 -2.56
N ALA A 282 15.97 -8.21 -2.40
CA ALA A 282 16.25 -9.35 -3.25
C ALA A 282 15.66 -10.63 -2.66
N ARG A 283 15.23 -11.55 -3.54
CA ARG A 283 15.26 -12.98 -3.24
C ARG A 283 15.77 -13.78 -4.45
N ARG A 284 16.86 -14.55 -4.27
CA ARG A 284 17.04 -15.90 -4.83
C ARG A 284 18.03 -16.72 -3.99
N ARG A 285 17.58 -17.91 -3.55
CA ARG A 285 18.25 -19.16 -3.90
C ARG A 285 17.18 -20.22 -4.22
N ALA A 286 17.24 -20.72 -5.44
CA ALA A 286 16.92 -22.10 -5.78
C ALA A 286 18.01 -22.52 -6.76
N GLU A 287 18.80 -23.55 -6.38
CA GLU A 287 19.46 -24.57 -7.24
C GLU A 287 20.60 -25.24 -6.46
N PRO A 288 20.85 -26.56 -6.66
CA PRO A 288 20.68 -27.25 -7.93
C PRO A 288 19.53 -28.28 -7.97
N ALA A 289 18.82 -28.30 -9.10
CA ALA A 289 18.28 -29.53 -9.63
C ALA A 289 19.43 -30.27 -10.36
N ASP A 290 20.43 -30.73 -9.63
CA ASP A 290 21.38 -31.75 -10.09
C ASP A 290 21.22 -32.97 -9.20
N ALA A 291 20.17 -33.73 -9.48
CA ALA A 291 20.10 -35.15 -9.21
C ALA A 291 19.05 -35.77 -10.15
N ALA A 292 19.37 -35.74 -11.45
CA ALA A 292 18.94 -36.67 -12.52
C ALA A 292 18.83 -35.88 -13.83
N PRO A 293 19.58 -36.26 -14.89
CA PRO A 293 19.35 -37.57 -15.49
C PRO A 293 20.62 -38.28 -15.97
N ALA A 294 20.83 -39.51 -15.52
CA ALA A 294 21.46 -40.53 -16.36
C ALA A 294 20.46 -41.67 -16.50
N ALA A 295 19.57 -41.55 -17.50
CA ALA A 295 18.90 -42.71 -18.05
C ALA A 295 20.00 -43.68 -18.51
N ARG A 296 20.15 -44.81 -17.80
CA ARG A 296 20.94 -45.92 -18.30
C ARG A 296 20.29 -46.44 -19.60
N PRO A 297 21.05 -46.70 -20.66
CA PRO A 297 20.50 -47.34 -21.84
C PRO A 297 20.00 -48.74 -21.45
N LEU A 298 18.78 -49.06 -21.90
CA LEU A 298 18.21 -50.39 -21.89
C LEU A 298 19.17 -51.34 -22.64
N ILE A 299 19.86 -52.21 -21.91
CA ILE A 299 20.47 -53.39 -22.51
C ILE A 299 19.35 -54.41 -22.63
N ALA A 300 18.88 -54.63 -23.86
CA ALA A 300 18.09 -55.78 -24.22
C ALA A 300 18.90 -57.06 -23.96
N LYS A 301 18.28 -58.03 -23.30
CA LYS A 301 18.67 -59.44 -23.34
C LYS A 301 17.56 -60.20 -24.04
#